data_AF-A0AAW4E0R7-F1
#
_entry.id   AF-A0AAW4E0R7-F1
#
_cell.length_a   1.000
_cell.length_b   1.000
_cell.length_c   1.000
_cell.angle_alpha   90.00
_cell.angle_beta   90.00
_cell.angle_gamma   90.00
#
_symmetry.space_group_name_H-M   'P 1'
#
loop_
_entity.id
_entity.type
_entity.pdbx_description
1 polymer ?
#
loop_
_entity_poly.entity_id
_entity_poly.type
_entity_poly.pdbx_seq_one_letter_code
_entity_poly.pdbx_strand_id
1 'polypeptide(L)'
;MTWAMSLPIQSLKDSSARHVLLCLANYAGTSGTGAFPAASTLARETGLSERTVRYKLDDLESQGWIKRGNQAIAAVHITRHDRRPVVYDLQLLRGADIAPRTDRGADGATGCNSEQNGVQPGTERGAAAAPDTLLNHQLTEQQQQREISDLIADQDKQALESTDDRQRFAMFADWAPDSRYLIAQAQIAGVKPTDIPDAVIKGFMGWFVAKPNTVDTAAGWCHRLVVWFVKERASAMTTGADHDEIEDDSTDWMRQVPK
;
A
#
# COMPACT_ATOMS: atom_id res chain seq x y z
N MET A 1 -8.19 -5.41 16.50
CA MET A 1 -9.01 -5.12 15.30
C MET A 1 -9.69 -6.42 14.85
N THR A 2 -10.75 -6.86 15.53
CA THR A 2 -11.23 -8.26 15.41
C THR A 2 -12.74 -8.44 15.56
N TRP A 3 -13.52 -7.35 15.56
CA TRP A 3 -14.99 -7.43 15.72
C TRP A 3 -15.75 -7.53 14.40
N ALA A 4 -15.16 -7.09 13.28
CA ALA A 4 -15.83 -7.08 11.98
C ALA A 4 -15.99 -8.49 11.36
N MET A 5 -15.15 -9.45 11.77
CA MET A 5 -15.17 -10.85 11.31
C MET A 5 -16.25 -11.71 12.00
N SER A 6 -16.83 -11.25 13.12
CA SER A 6 -17.87 -11.99 13.85
C SER A 6 -19.29 -11.71 13.34
N LEU A 7 -19.44 -10.94 12.25
CA LEU A 7 -20.74 -10.74 11.62
C LEU A 7 -21.21 -12.08 11.04
N PRO A 8 -22.38 -12.61 11.44
CA PRO A 8 -22.85 -13.89 10.96
C PRO A 8 -22.99 -13.87 9.42
N ILE A 9 -22.07 -14.58 8.75
CA ILE A 9 -21.89 -14.61 7.29
C ILE A 9 -23.14 -15.21 6.59
N GLN A 10 -24.01 -15.90 7.33
CA GLN A 10 -25.09 -16.72 6.79
C GLN A 10 -26.34 -15.94 6.34
N SER A 11 -26.53 -14.70 6.78
CA SER A 11 -27.79 -13.97 6.57
C SER A 11 -27.77 -13.00 5.38
N LEU A 12 -26.61 -12.42 5.04
CA LEU A 12 -26.48 -11.48 3.93
C LEU A 12 -25.86 -12.16 2.71
N LYS A 13 -26.69 -12.61 1.75
CA LYS A 13 -26.24 -13.36 0.56
C LYS A 13 -25.46 -12.50 -0.44
N ASP A 14 -25.78 -11.22 -0.56
CA ASP A 14 -25.10 -10.32 -1.49
C ASP A 14 -23.71 -9.92 -0.99
N SER A 15 -22.69 -10.23 -1.80
CA SER A 15 -21.30 -9.90 -1.48
C SER A 15 -21.03 -8.40 -1.46
N SER A 16 -21.69 -7.64 -2.34
CA SER A 16 -21.50 -6.20 -2.43
C SER A 16 -22.08 -5.50 -1.20
N ALA A 17 -23.30 -5.86 -0.79
CA ALA A 17 -23.91 -5.36 0.44
C ALA A 17 -23.04 -5.66 1.67
N ARG A 18 -22.44 -6.86 1.75
CA ARG A 18 -21.55 -7.24 2.86
C ARG A 18 -20.31 -6.37 2.92
N HIS A 19 -19.69 -6.11 1.78
CA HIS A 19 -18.51 -5.27 1.71
C HIS A 19 -18.84 -3.81 2.10
N VAL A 20 -19.97 -3.26 1.64
CA VAL A 20 -20.46 -1.94 2.07
C VAL A 20 -20.72 -1.88 3.57
N LEU A 21 -21.36 -2.90 4.15
CA LEU A 21 -21.60 -3.00 5.58
C LEU A 21 -20.30 -3.04 6.39
N LEU A 22 -19.31 -3.80 5.92
CA LEU A 22 -17.98 -3.88 6.53
C LEU A 22 -17.26 -2.53 6.52
N CYS A 23 -17.27 -1.83 5.38
CA CYS A 23 -16.70 -0.49 5.29
C CYS A 23 -17.43 0.50 6.21
N LEU A 24 -18.76 0.46 6.22
CA LEU A 24 -19.58 1.30 7.11
C LEU A 24 -19.26 1.05 8.60
N ALA A 25 -19.03 -0.21 8.98
CA ALA A 25 -18.63 -0.62 10.31
C ALA A 25 -17.31 0.01 10.79
N ASN A 26 -16.36 0.26 9.90
CA ASN A 26 -15.10 0.92 10.28
C ASN A 26 -15.31 2.36 10.79
N TYR A 27 -16.41 3.00 10.39
CA TYR A 27 -16.79 4.35 10.82
C TYR A 27 -17.75 4.36 12.02
N ALA A 28 -18.24 3.19 12.44
CA ALA A 28 -19.13 3.08 13.58
C ALA A 28 -18.33 3.11 14.89
N GLY A 29 -18.90 3.72 15.93
CA GLY A 29 -18.32 3.69 17.27
C GLY A 29 -18.31 2.29 17.88
N THR A 30 -17.78 2.15 19.10
CA THR A 30 -17.62 0.85 19.81
C THR A 30 -18.94 0.09 20.00
N SER A 31 -20.06 0.83 20.01
CA SER A 31 -21.43 0.29 20.11
C SER A 31 -22.09 0.01 18.75
N GLY A 32 -21.39 0.23 17.64
CA GLY A 32 -21.95 0.13 16.28
C GLY A 32 -22.78 1.35 15.85
N THR A 33 -22.73 2.46 16.60
CA THR A 33 -23.55 3.65 16.35
C THR A 33 -22.75 4.80 15.74
N GLY A 34 -23.46 5.70 15.05
CA GLY A 34 -22.91 6.97 14.61
C GLY A 34 -21.97 6.88 13.40
N ALA A 35 -22.17 5.94 12.48
CA ALA A 35 -21.39 5.87 11.24
C ALA A 35 -21.94 6.85 10.20
N PHE A 36 -21.14 7.84 9.77
CA PHE A 36 -21.58 8.84 8.78
C PHE A 36 -20.58 9.09 7.63
N PRO A 37 -19.98 8.06 7.01
CA PRO A 37 -19.17 8.28 5.82
C PRO A 37 -20.05 8.80 4.66
N ALA A 38 -19.49 9.67 3.82
CA ALA A 38 -20.17 10.07 2.59
C ALA A 38 -20.27 8.89 1.61
N ALA A 39 -21.32 8.85 0.80
CA ALA A 39 -21.49 7.80 -0.22
C ALA A 39 -20.30 7.73 -1.19
N SER A 40 -19.67 8.88 -1.50
CA SER A 40 -18.45 8.97 -2.30
C SER A 40 -17.23 8.32 -1.62
N THR A 41 -17.17 8.39 -0.29
CA THR A 41 -16.10 7.76 0.50
C THR A 41 -16.24 6.25 0.49
N LEU A 42 -17.45 5.75 0.75
CA LEU A 42 -17.76 4.32 0.64
C LEU A 42 -17.54 3.79 -0.79
N ALA A 43 -17.90 4.56 -1.82
CA ALA A 43 -17.67 4.20 -3.21
C ALA A 43 -16.18 3.99 -3.52
N ARG A 44 -15.32 4.91 -3.04
CA ARG A 44 -13.87 4.80 -3.20
C ARG A 44 -13.28 3.60 -2.47
N GLU A 45 -13.75 3.31 -1.25
CA GLU A 45 -13.24 2.18 -0.46
C GLU A 45 -13.70 0.83 -0.98
N THR A 46 -14.95 0.75 -1.43
CA THR A 46 -15.55 -0.50 -1.91
C THR A 46 -15.28 -0.78 -3.39
N GLY A 47 -14.81 0.21 -4.14
CA GLY A 47 -14.65 0.14 -5.60
C GLY A 47 -15.97 0.12 -6.37
N LEU A 48 -17.11 0.38 -5.72
CA LEU A 48 -18.44 0.40 -6.32
C LEU A 48 -18.81 1.82 -6.77
N SER A 49 -19.74 1.94 -7.73
CA SER A 49 -20.30 3.26 -8.07
C SER A 49 -21.10 3.83 -6.90
N GLU A 50 -21.17 5.15 -6.75
CA GLU A 50 -21.98 5.77 -5.69
C GLU A 50 -23.45 5.36 -5.77
N ARG A 51 -23.98 5.16 -6.98
CA ARG A 51 -25.35 4.69 -7.19
C ARG A 51 -25.54 3.30 -6.58
N THR A 52 -24.59 2.40 -6.84
CA THR A 52 -24.59 1.05 -6.26
C THR A 52 -24.50 1.09 -4.75
N VAL A 53 -23.61 1.92 -4.19
CA VAL A 53 -23.47 2.07 -2.73
C VAL A 53 -24.79 2.52 -2.09
N ARG A 54 -25.45 3.56 -2.65
CA ARG A 54 -26.76 4.01 -2.15
C ARG A 54 -27.80 2.88 -2.18
N TYR A 55 -27.90 2.16 -3.30
CA TYR A 55 -28.80 1.00 -3.39
C TYR A 55 -28.49 -0.09 -2.36
N LYS A 56 -27.21 -0.37 -2.08
CA LYS A 56 -26.83 -1.35 -1.05
C LYS A 56 -27.12 -0.85 0.35
N LEU A 57 -26.97 0.44 0.63
CA LEU A 57 -27.39 1.02 1.90
C LEU A 57 -28.92 0.92 2.09
N ASP A 58 -29.70 1.20 1.04
CA ASP A 58 -31.16 1.05 1.07
C ASP A 58 -31.57 -0.42 1.29
N ASP A 59 -30.89 -1.36 0.62
CA ASP A 59 -31.11 -2.80 0.78
C ASP A 59 -30.78 -3.28 2.21
N LEU A 60 -29.64 -2.83 2.77
CA LEU A 60 -29.26 -3.09 4.15
C LEU A 60 -30.24 -2.48 5.16
N GLU A 61 -30.78 -1.29 4.89
CA GLU A 61 -31.81 -0.64 5.72
C GLU A 61 -33.12 -1.45 5.66
N SER A 62 -33.52 -1.91 4.47
CA SER A 62 -34.73 -2.72 4.27
C SER A 62 -34.67 -4.09 4.95
N GLN A 63 -33.49 -4.69 4.98
CA GLN A 63 -33.23 -5.98 5.63
C GLN A 63 -33.00 -5.83 7.15
N GLY A 64 -32.95 -4.60 7.67
CA GLY A 64 -32.79 -4.33 9.09
C GLY A 64 -31.36 -4.46 9.62
N TRP A 65 -30.34 -4.52 8.75
CA TRP A 65 -28.93 -4.54 9.17
C TRP A 65 -28.45 -3.20 9.71
N ILE A 66 -29.01 -2.12 9.16
CA ILE A 66 -28.69 -0.75 9.54
C ILE A 66 -29.97 0.04 9.78
N LYS A 67 -29.87 1.10 10.56
CA LYS A 67 -30.95 2.06 10.78
C LYS A 67 -30.39 3.47 10.68
N ARG A 68 -31.20 4.45 10.29
CA ARG A 68 -30.80 5.85 10.39
C ARG A 68 -30.60 6.22 11.87
N GLY A 69 -29.37 6.63 12.17
CA GLY A 69 -28.96 7.04 13.51
C GLY A 69 -29.21 8.51 13.78
N ASN A 70 -28.56 9.03 14.83
CA ASN A 70 -28.69 10.42 15.22
C ASN A 70 -28.00 11.38 14.24
N GLN A 71 -28.79 11.99 13.36
CA GLN A 71 -28.31 12.93 12.34
C GLN A 71 -27.68 14.21 12.91
N ALA A 72 -27.92 14.53 14.19
CA ALA A 72 -27.28 15.67 14.85
C ALA A 72 -25.76 15.50 14.92
N ILE A 73 -25.25 14.26 14.96
CA ILE A 73 -23.81 13.98 14.99
C ILE A 73 -23.13 14.52 13.73
N ALA A 74 -23.72 14.28 12.54
CA ALA A 74 -23.20 14.83 11.29
C ALA A 74 -23.30 16.37 11.25
N ALA A 75 -24.35 16.95 11.85
CA ALA A 75 -24.56 18.39 11.90
C ALA A 75 -23.49 19.14 12.74
N VAL A 76 -22.96 18.50 13.78
CA VAL A 76 -21.85 19.05 14.58
C VAL A 76 -20.56 19.10 13.76
N HIS A 77 -20.29 18.08 12.95
CA HIS A 77 -19.05 17.98 12.18
C HIS A 77 -19.11 18.77 10.85
N ILE A 78 -20.29 18.92 10.26
CA ILE A 78 -20.49 19.55 8.95
C ILE A 78 -21.52 20.67 9.07
N THR A 79 -21.04 21.90 9.04
CA THR A 79 -21.87 23.11 9.17
C THR A 79 -22.83 23.28 7.98
N ARG A 80 -22.38 23.00 6.75
CA ARG A 80 -23.22 23.10 5.53
C ARG A 80 -24.24 21.97 5.44
N HIS A 81 -25.53 22.32 5.44
CA HIS A 81 -26.64 21.35 5.42
C HIS A 81 -26.61 20.41 4.20
N ASP A 82 -26.37 20.93 3.00
CA ASP A 82 -26.48 20.17 1.74
C ASP A 82 -25.40 19.09 1.55
N ARG A 83 -24.36 19.13 2.40
CA ARG A 83 -23.22 18.19 2.34
C ARG A 83 -23.24 17.17 3.48
N ARG A 84 -24.30 17.17 4.30
CA ARG A 84 -24.39 16.27 5.45
C ARG A 84 -24.71 14.86 4.96
N PRO A 85 -23.82 13.88 5.21
CA PRO A 85 -24.13 12.48 4.95
C PRO A 85 -25.16 11.99 5.96
N VAL A 86 -25.87 10.92 5.58
CA VAL A 86 -26.80 10.24 6.48
C VAL A 86 -26.01 9.45 7.50
N VAL A 87 -26.34 9.63 8.77
CA VAL A 87 -25.80 8.84 9.88
C VAL A 87 -26.54 7.50 9.95
N TYR A 88 -25.81 6.41 10.04
CA TYR A 88 -26.32 5.06 10.20
C TYR A 88 -25.83 4.43 11.50
N ASP A 89 -26.72 3.69 12.16
CA ASP A 89 -26.43 2.82 13.28
C ASP A 89 -26.54 1.37 12.80
N LEU A 90 -25.53 0.57 13.12
CA LEU A 90 -25.49 -0.84 12.79
C LEU A 90 -26.30 -1.64 13.79
N GLN A 91 -27.26 -2.41 13.30
CA GLN A 91 -28.02 -3.37 14.10
C GLN A 91 -27.21 -4.64 14.27
N LEU A 92 -26.11 -4.53 15.01
CA LEU A 92 -25.39 -5.68 15.51
C LEU A 92 -26.30 -6.38 16.50
N LEU A 93 -26.93 -7.50 16.09
CA LEU A 93 -27.39 -8.51 17.04
C LEU A 93 -26.16 -9.05 17.75
N ARG A 94 -25.62 -8.29 18.71
CA ARG A 94 -24.61 -8.77 19.64
C ARG A 94 -25.31 -9.81 20.49
N GLY A 95 -25.31 -11.05 20.02
CA GLY A 95 -25.69 -12.25 20.76
C GLY A 95 -24.71 -12.51 21.89
N ALA A 96 -24.59 -11.57 22.81
CA ALA A 96 -24.43 -11.94 24.20
C ALA A 96 -25.81 -11.71 24.80
N ASP A 97 -26.49 -12.79 25.20
CA ASP A 97 -27.47 -12.66 26.27
C ASP A 97 -26.81 -11.78 27.33
N ILE A 98 -27.48 -10.69 27.71
CA ILE A 98 -27.11 -10.01 28.95
C ILE A 98 -27.25 -11.11 29.99
N ALA A 99 -26.13 -11.68 30.46
CA ALA A 99 -26.16 -12.67 31.51
C ALA A 99 -27.06 -12.09 32.60
N PRO A 100 -28.13 -12.79 33.01
CA PRO A 100 -29.05 -12.25 34.00
C PRO A 100 -28.21 -11.95 35.23
N ARG A 101 -27.93 -10.67 35.47
CA ARG A 101 -27.25 -10.25 36.68
C ARG A 101 -28.31 -10.26 37.77
N THR A 102 -28.67 -11.46 38.23
CA THR A 102 -29.26 -11.62 39.55
C THR A 102 -28.12 -11.41 40.52
N ASP A 103 -28.14 -10.22 41.13
CA ASP A 103 -27.39 -9.84 42.30
C ASP A 103 -25.88 -9.63 42.15
N ARG A 104 -25.52 -8.38 42.41
CA ARG A 104 -24.16 -7.95 42.73
C ARG A 104 -23.83 -8.57 44.08
N GLY A 105 -23.26 -9.78 44.08
CA GLY A 105 -22.78 -10.46 45.28
C GLY A 105 -21.88 -9.54 46.10
N ALA A 106 -22.45 -9.00 47.17
CA ALA A 106 -21.78 -8.20 48.18
C ALA A 106 -22.57 -8.32 49.49
N ASP A 107 -22.93 -9.55 49.82
CA ASP A 107 -23.47 -9.96 51.10
C ASP A 107 -22.26 -10.47 51.89
N GLY A 108 -21.71 -9.61 52.73
CA GLY A 108 -20.48 -9.84 53.50
C GLY A 108 -20.60 -10.96 54.52
N ALA A 109 -20.57 -12.21 54.08
CA ALA A 109 -20.42 -13.37 54.95
C ALA A 109 -19.12 -14.11 54.58
N THR A 110 -18.07 -13.85 55.36
CA THR A 110 -16.91 -14.75 55.46
C THR A 110 -17.40 -16.09 56.00
N GLY A 111 -17.63 -17.04 55.10
CA GLY A 111 -18.06 -18.40 55.42
C GLY A 111 -17.06 -19.43 54.93
N CYS A 112 -15.78 -19.32 55.34
CA CYS A 112 -14.87 -20.46 55.26
C CYS A 112 -15.26 -21.43 56.38
N ASN A 113 -15.96 -22.52 56.03
CA ASN A 113 -16.19 -23.60 56.97
C ASN A 113 -14.98 -24.55 56.94
N SER A 114 -14.28 -24.63 58.07
CA SER A 114 -13.09 -25.46 58.29
C SER A 114 -13.50 -26.80 58.88
N GLU A 115 -13.96 -27.73 58.05
CA GLU A 115 -14.13 -29.11 58.47
C GLU A 115 -13.34 -30.04 57.54
N GLN A 116 -12.15 -30.40 58.03
CA GLN A 116 -11.42 -31.58 57.61
C GLN A 116 -12.10 -32.78 58.25
N ASN A 117 -12.72 -33.65 57.45
CA ASN A 117 -12.58 -35.12 57.54
C ASN A 117 -13.65 -35.82 56.70
N GLY A 118 -13.20 -36.65 55.76
CA GLY A 118 -14.03 -37.72 55.24
C GLY A 118 -13.79 -38.11 53.79
N VAL A 119 -12.60 -38.57 53.41
CA VAL A 119 -12.49 -39.55 52.30
C VAL A 119 -11.36 -40.53 52.57
N GLN A 120 -11.70 -41.82 52.60
CA GLN A 120 -10.82 -42.97 52.81
C GLN A 120 -9.81 -43.14 51.65
N PRO A 121 -8.61 -43.70 51.89
CA PRO A 121 -7.66 -44.03 50.84
C PRO A 121 -8.01 -45.40 50.25
N GLY A 122 -8.33 -45.47 48.97
CA GLY A 122 -8.43 -46.75 48.27
C GLY A 122 -9.64 -46.86 47.36
N THR A 123 -9.56 -46.28 46.18
CA THR A 123 -10.15 -46.87 44.98
C THR A 123 -9.34 -46.38 43.79
N GLU A 124 -8.72 -47.33 43.09
CA GLU A 124 -8.01 -47.15 41.84
C GLU A 124 -9.03 -46.84 40.74
N ARG A 125 -9.02 -45.58 40.26
CA ARG A 125 -9.86 -45.12 39.16
C ARG A 125 -8.96 -44.74 37.99
N GLY A 126 -9.16 -45.37 36.83
CA GLY A 126 -8.74 -44.83 35.54
C GLY A 126 -8.00 -45.83 34.65
N ALA A 127 -8.51 -46.03 33.44
CA ALA A 127 -7.87 -46.79 32.38
C ALA A 127 -6.50 -46.22 31.99
N ALA A 128 -5.63 -47.08 31.43
CA ALA A 128 -4.31 -46.71 30.93
C ALA A 128 -4.37 -45.50 29.98
N ALA A 129 -3.43 -44.56 30.15
CA ALA A 129 -3.25 -43.41 29.29
C ALA A 129 -3.10 -43.85 27.82
N ALA A 130 -3.86 -43.23 26.93
CA ALA A 130 -3.68 -43.39 25.49
C ALA A 130 -2.27 -42.92 25.07
N PRO A 131 -1.63 -43.56 24.08
CA PRO A 131 -0.30 -43.16 23.63
C PRO A 131 -0.32 -41.74 23.06
N ASP A 132 0.77 -41.00 23.33
CA ASP A 132 1.00 -39.62 22.91
C ASP A 132 0.72 -39.43 21.41
N THR A 133 -0.22 -38.54 21.11
CA THR A 133 -0.40 -38.02 19.76
C THR A 133 0.79 -37.13 19.41
N LEU A 134 1.42 -37.42 18.28
CA LEU A 134 2.61 -36.75 17.77
C LEU A 134 2.51 -35.22 17.84
N LEU A 135 3.61 -34.63 18.32
CA LEU A 135 3.92 -33.21 18.44
C LEU A 135 3.53 -32.39 17.18
N ASN A 136 2.32 -31.84 17.17
CA ASN A 136 2.06 -30.57 16.49
C ASN A 136 2.54 -29.45 17.43
N HIS A 137 3.85 -29.21 17.46
CA HIS A 137 4.40 -28.03 18.12
C HIS A 137 3.81 -26.80 17.40
N GLN A 138 2.79 -26.19 18.00
CA GLN A 138 2.44 -24.81 17.66
C GLN A 138 3.56 -23.93 18.22
N LEU A 139 4.28 -23.24 17.32
CA LEU A 139 5.20 -22.18 17.71
C LEU A 139 4.48 -21.25 18.67
N THR A 140 5.13 -20.86 19.77
CA THR A 140 4.55 -19.92 20.73
C THR A 140 4.13 -18.66 19.96
N GLU A 141 2.98 -18.07 20.27
CA GLU A 141 2.42 -16.91 19.55
C GLU A 141 3.44 -15.77 19.34
N GLN A 142 4.41 -15.64 20.25
CA GLN A 142 5.52 -14.68 20.15
C GLN A 142 6.50 -14.96 19.00
N GLN A 143 6.78 -16.23 18.70
CA GLN A 143 7.64 -16.62 17.58
C GLN A 143 6.94 -16.37 16.25
N GLN A 144 5.65 -16.69 16.17
CA GLN A 144 4.83 -16.41 14.99
C GLN A 144 4.69 -14.90 14.75
N GLN A 145 4.50 -14.10 15.81
CA GLN A 145 4.48 -12.64 15.71
C GLN A 145 5.82 -12.04 15.26
N ARG A 146 6.96 -12.61 15.70
CA ARG A 146 8.29 -12.18 15.23
C ARG A 146 8.50 -12.51 13.76
N GLU A 147 8.21 -13.74 13.35
CA GLU A 147 8.30 -14.14 11.93
C GLU A 147 7.39 -13.29 11.04
N ILE A 148 6.16 -13.00 11.48
CA ILE A 148 5.25 -12.10 10.74
C ILE A 148 5.80 -10.67 10.70
N SER A 149 6.40 -10.18 11.78
CA SER A 149 6.99 -8.83 11.82
C SER A 149 8.21 -8.71 10.91
N ASP A 150 9.05 -9.74 10.86
CA ASP A 150 10.22 -9.79 9.99
C ASP A 150 9.79 -9.84 8.51
N LEU A 151 8.75 -10.62 8.18
CA LEU A 151 8.17 -10.66 6.84
C LEU A 151 7.50 -9.34 6.44
N ILE A 152 6.83 -8.65 7.37
CA ILE A 152 6.26 -7.31 7.13
C ILE A 152 7.38 -6.29 6.90
N ALA A 153 8.46 -6.33 7.68
CA ALA A 153 9.60 -5.45 7.51
C ALA A 153 10.30 -5.67 6.15
N ASP A 154 10.44 -6.92 5.71
CA ASP A 154 10.95 -7.25 4.39
C ASP A 154 10.01 -6.79 3.26
N GLN A 155 8.69 -6.93 3.43
CA GLN A 155 7.71 -6.40 2.48
C GLN A 155 7.72 -4.87 2.42
N ASP A 156 7.77 -4.19 3.56
CA ASP A 156 7.84 -2.73 3.62
C ASP A 156 9.14 -2.21 2.99
N LYS A 157 10.25 -2.91 3.19
CA LYS A 157 11.53 -2.62 2.52
C LYS A 157 11.40 -2.76 1.00
N GLN A 158 10.78 -3.85 0.51
CA GLN A 158 10.52 -4.04 -0.93
C GLN A 158 9.52 -3.00 -1.50
N ALA A 159 8.54 -2.56 -0.70
CA ALA A 159 7.58 -1.54 -1.08
C ALA A 159 8.23 -0.14 -1.15
N LEU A 160 9.16 0.18 -0.24
CA LEU A 160 9.95 1.41 -0.28
C LEU A 160 10.91 1.43 -1.48
N GLU A 161 11.60 0.32 -1.76
CA GLU A 161 12.48 0.19 -2.94
C GLU A 161 11.70 0.33 -4.27
N SER A 162 10.46 -0.16 -4.34
CA SER A 162 9.61 -0.03 -5.55
C SER A 162 8.90 1.31 -5.71
N THR A 163 8.82 2.13 -4.63
CA THR A 163 8.15 3.44 -4.67
C THR A 163 9.06 4.53 -5.26
N ASP A 164 10.37 4.42 -5.10
CA ASP A 164 11.34 5.45 -5.54
C ASP A 164 11.47 5.54 -7.08
N ASP A 165 11.24 4.43 -7.79
CA ASP A 165 11.33 4.35 -9.27
C ASP A 165 10.40 5.31 -10.02
N ARG A 166 9.27 5.70 -9.40
CA ARG A 166 8.26 6.61 -9.99
C ARG A 166 8.47 8.07 -9.59
N GLN A 167 9.34 8.33 -8.61
CA GLN A 167 9.59 9.68 -8.15
C GLN A 167 10.31 10.48 -9.23
N ARG A 168 9.80 11.67 -9.51
CA ARG A 168 10.42 12.62 -10.44
C ARG A 168 11.20 13.65 -9.66
N PHE A 169 12.44 13.88 -10.05
CA PHE A 169 13.33 14.82 -9.39
C PHE A 169 14.13 15.64 -10.40
N ALA A 170 14.54 16.85 -9.97
CA ALA A 170 15.49 17.67 -10.70
C ALA A 170 16.91 17.12 -10.48
N MET A 171 17.79 17.25 -11.48
CA MET A 171 19.17 16.79 -11.36
C MET A 171 19.89 17.47 -10.18
N PHE A 172 20.67 16.69 -9.44
CA PHE A 172 21.49 17.15 -8.31
C PHE A 172 22.95 16.71 -8.46
N ALA A 173 23.88 17.37 -7.77
CA ALA A 173 25.32 17.23 -8.00
C ALA A 173 25.89 15.85 -7.64
N ASP A 174 25.29 15.17 -6.67
CA ASP A 174 25.70 13.84 -6.20
C ASP A 174 24.92 12.70 -6.86
N TRP A 175 24.23 12.99 -7.98
CA TRP A 175 23.44 11.98 -8.68
C TRP A 175 24.36 10.94 -9.33
N ALA A 176 23.99 9.66 -9.19
CA ALA A 176 24.65 8.56 -9.88
C ALA A 176 23.61 7.77 -10.68
N PRO A 177 23.93 7.36 -11.92
CA PRO A 177 23.00 6.57 -12.72
C PRO A 177 22.81 5.19 -12.09
N ASP A 178 21.56 4.79 -11.88
CA ASP A 178 21.25 3.43 -11.46
C ASP A 178 21.64 2.44 -12.56
N SER A 179 22.49 1.48 -12.17
CA SER A 179 22.98 0.41 -13.03
C SER A 179 21.87 -0.34 -13.76
N ARG A 180 20.72 -0.60 -13.12
CA ARG A 180 19.60 -1.34 -13.71
C ARG A 180 19.05 -0.61 -14.93
N TYR A 181 18.74 0.68 -14.75
CA TYR A 181 18.19 1.52 -15.81
C TYR A 181 19.23 1.87 -16.86
N LEU A 182 20.48 2.13 -16.45
CA LEU A 182 21.56 2.44 -17.38
C LEU A 182 21.84 1.27 -18.34
N ILE A 183 21.92 0.04 -17.82
CA ILE A 183 22.11 -1.15 -18.66
C ILE A 183 20.97 -1.31 -19.66
N ALA A 184 19.72 -1.22 -19.19
CA ALA A 184 18.55 -1.36 -20.05
C ALA A 184 18.52 -0.30 -21.16
N GLN A 185 18.76 0.97 -20.83
CA GLN A 185 18.72 2.06 -21.81
C GLN A 185 19.92 2.02 -22.78
N ALA A 186 21.11 1.66 -22.30
CA ALA A 186 22.29 1.49 -23.15
C ALA A 186 22.11 0.34 -24.15
N GLN A 187 21.54 -0.79 -23.71
CA GLN A 187 21.19 -1.92 -24.58
C GLN A 187 20.20 -1.50 -25.68
N ILE A 188 19.16 -0.74 -25.34
CA ILE A 188 18.17 -0.22 -26.30
C ILE A 188 18.84 0.70 -27.33
N ALA A 189 19.80 1.52 -26.91
CA ALA A 189 20.54 2.42 -27.80
C ALA A 189 21.71 1.77 -28.57
N GLY A 190 21.97 0.47 -28.36
CA GLY A 190 23.08 -0.24 -29.01
C GLY A 190 24.47 0.16 -28.49
N VAL A 191 24.55 0.68 -27.27
CA VAL A 191 25.80 1.15 -26.62
C VAL A 191 26.12 0.24 -25.43
N LYS A 192 27.41 -0.03 -25.18
CA LYS A 192 27.80 -0.74 -23.95
C LYS A 192 27.85 0.25 -22.78
N PRO A 193 27.32 -0.09 -21.60
CA PRO A 193 27.39 0.79 -20.42
C PRO A 193 28.80 1.22 -20.04
N THR A 194 29.80 0.35 -20.31
CA THR A 194 31.23 0.61 -20.08
C THR A 194 31.82 1.68 -20.99
N ASP A 195 31.15 2.00 -22.10
CA ASP A 195 31.65 2.96 -23.08
C ASP A 195 31.31 4.40 -22.70
N ILE A 196 30.47 4.62 -21.67
CA ILE A 196 30.07 5.93 -21.20
C ILE A 196 31.10 6.41 -20.16
N PRO A 197 32.01 7.34 -20.50
CA PRO A 197 33.05 7.76 -19.57
C PRO A 197 32.49 8.70 -18.49
N ASP A 198 33.11 8.70 -17.32
CA ASP A 198 32.71 9.55 -16.19
C ASP A 198 32.71 11.05 -16.53
N ALA A 199 33.54 11.48 -17.48
CA ALA A 199 33.59 12.87 -17.95
C ALA A 199 32.27 13.29 -18.62
N VAL A 200 31.67 12.39 -19.40
CA VAL A 200 30.35 12.58 -20.03
C VAL A 200 29.29 12.67 -18.93
N ILE A 201 29.28 11.74 -17.97
CA ILE A 201 28.31 11.77 -16.87
C ILE A 201 28.39 13.10 -16.09
N LYS A 202 29.60 13.58 -15.78
CA LYS A 202 29.81 14.87 -15.11
C LYS A 202 29.37 16.07 -15.95
N GLY A 203 29.64 16.06 -17.26
CA GLY A 203 29.18 17.10 -18.18
C GLY A 203 27.64 17.17 -18.26
N PHE A 204 27.00 16.01 -18.34
CA PHE A 204 25.55 15.88 -18.29
C PHE A 204 24.97 16.44 -16.99
N MET A 205 25.52 16.03 -15.84
CA MET A 205 25.09 16.55 -14.54
C MET A 205 25.25 18.07 -14.46
N GLY A 206 26.40 18.61 -14.85
CA GLY A 206 26.64 20.06 -14.84
C GLY A 206 25.61 20.85 -15.65
N TRP A 207 25.20 20.33 -16.82
CA TRP A 207 24.21 20.98 -17.67
C TRP A 207 22.80 20.98 -17.05
N PHE A 208 22.39 19.88 -16.42
CA PHE A 208 21.04 19.75 -15.85
C PHE A 208 20.91 20.30 -14.42
N VAL A 209 21.98 20.29 -13.62
CA VAL A 209 22.01 20.99 -12.32
C VAL A 209 21.83 22.49 -12.52
N ALA A 210 22.39 23.06 -13.59
CA ALA A 210 22.16 24.46 -13.97
C ALA A 210 20.72 24.75 -14.46
N LYS A 211 19.88 23.71 -14.68
CA LYS A 211 18.51 23.82 -15.20
C LYS A 211 17.50 23.08 -14.29
N PRO A 212 17.22 23.60 -13.09
CA PRO A 212 16.40 22.93 -12.09
C PRO A 212 14.93 22.71 -12.52
N ASN A 213 14.47 23.40 -13.57
CA ASN A 213 13.11 23.23 -14.10
C ASN A 213 12.90 21.89 -14.83
N THR A 214 13.96 21.15 -15.16
CA THR A 214 13.83 19.84 -15.81
C THR A 214 13.77 18.75 -14.75
N VAL A 215 12.64 18.05 -14.70
CA VAL A 215 12.39 16.94 -13.76
C VAL A 215 12.06 15.66 -14.50
N ASP A 216 12.71 14.58 -14.10
CA ASP A 216 12.54 13.25 -14.69
C ASP A 216 12.62 12.15 -13.63
N THR A 217 12.20 10.93 -13.97
CA THR A 217 12.40 9.75 -13.12
C THR A 217 13.84 9.25 -13.20
N ALA A 218 14.27 8.39 -12.28
CA ALA A 218 15.60 7.76 -12.34
C ALA A 218 15.84 7.07 -13.71
N ALA A 219 14.86 6.32 -14.20
CA ALA A 219 14.92 5.70 -15.52
C ALA A 219 14.96 6.72 -16.67
N GLY A 220 14.19 7.81 -16.57
CA GLY A 220 14.19 8.89 -17.55
C GLY A 220 15.52 9.63 -17.63
N TRP A 221 16.15 9.88 -16.49
CA TRP A 221 17.51 10.44 -16.43
C TRP A 221 18.56 9.54 -17.09
N CYS A 222 18.51 8.22 -16.84
CA CYS A 222 19.40 7.27 -17.53
C CYS A 222 19.15 7.25 -19.06
N HIS A 223 17.90 7.30 -19.51
CA HIS A 223 17.58 7.39 -20.94
C HIS A 223 18.14 8.68 -21.56
N ARG A 224 17.93 9.84 -20.92
CA ARG A 224 18.46 11.12 -21.39
C ARG A 224 19.99 11.14 -21.45
N LEU A 225 20.66 10.54 -20.47
CA LEU A 225 22.12 10.41 -20.44
C LEU A 225 22.62 9.59 -21.64
N VAL A 226 21.99 8.44 -21.93
CA VAL A 226 22.36 7.58 -23.06
C VAL A 226 22.14 8.32 -24.40
N VAL A 227 20.99 8.99 -24.57
CA VAL A 227 20.71 9.79 -25.77
C VAL A 227 21.73 10.93 -25.93
N TRP A 228 22.10 11.59 -24.84
CA TRP A 228 23.09 12.66 -24.84
C TRP A 228 24.47 12.15 -25.28
N PHE A 229 24.91 11.01 -24.75
CA PHE A 229 26.15 10.35 -25.15
C PHE A 229 26.16 9.93 -26.62
N VAL A 230 25.08 9.32 -27.12
CA VAL A 230 24.98 8.94 -28.55
C VAL A 230 25.08 10.17 -29.46
N LYS A 231 24.44 11.27 -29.07
CA LYS A 231 24.52 12.54 -29.81
C LYS A 231 25.93 13.12 -29.79
N GLU A 232 26.61 13.10 -28.65
CA GLU A 232 27.99 13.59 -28.51
C GLU A 232 28.96 12.76 -29.37
N ARG A 233 28.80 11.43 -29.40
CA ARG A 233 29.56 10.54 -30.29
C ARG A 233 29.34 10.85 -31.77
N ALA A 234 28.08 11.08 -32.17
CA ALA A 234 27.76 11.45 -33.55
C ALA A 234 28.37 12.81 -33.94
N SER A 235 28.37 13.78 -33.02
CA SER A 235 29.04 15.07 -33.21
C SER A 235 30.57 14.94 -33.28
N ALA A 236 31.16 14.07 -32.48
CA ALA A 236 32.61 13.81 -32.52
C ALA A 236 33.04 13.15 -33.83
N MET A 237 32.25 12.20 -34.36
CA MET A 237 32.50 11.54 -35.65
C MET A 237 32.40 12.49 -36.84
N THR A 238 31.51 13.48 -36.80
CA THR A 238 31.38 14.48 -37.88
C THR A 238 32.48 15.53 -37.83
N THR A 239 33.01 15.85 -36.64
CA THR A 239 34.11 16.82 -36.49
C THR A 239 35.48 16.20 -36.80
N GLY A 240 35.65 14.88 -36.62
CA GLY A 240 36.88 14.16 -36.95
C GLY A 240 37.06 13.80 -38.43
N ALA A 241 36.03 14.00 -39.28
CA ALA A 241 36.08 13.69 -40.71
C ALA A 241 36.52 14.88 -41.59
N ASP A 242 36.79 16.04 -41.01
CA ASP A 242 37.12 17.29 -41.74
C ASP A 242 38.62 17.66 -41.67
N HIS A 243 39.49 16.70 -41.30
CA HIS A 243 40.94 16.94 -41.19
C HIS A 243 41.85 15.91 -41.88
N ASP A 244 41.35 15.08 -42.79
CA ASP A 244 42.21 14.25 -43.63
C ASP A 244 41.83 14.38 -45.12
N GLU A 245 42.81 14.84 -45.89
CA GLU A 245 42.95 14.77 -47.36
C GLU A 245 41.99 15.60 -48.23
N ILE A 246 42.38 16.87 -48.46
CA ILE A 246 42.31 17.45 -49.81
C ILE A 246 43.75 17.74 -50.26
N GLU A 247 44.40 16.71 -50.81
CA GLU A 247 45.50 16.89 -51.76
C GLU A 247 44.87 17.38 -53.07
N ASP A 248 44.82 18.71 -53.27
CA ASP A 248 44.34 19.32 -54.51
C ASP A 248 45.47 19.33 -55.55
N ASP A 249 45.69 18.18 -56.20
CA ASP A 249 46.32 18.12 -57.51
C ASP A 249 45.25 18.14 -58.60
N SER A 250 44.78 19.35 -58.99
CA SER A 250 44.29 19.55 -60.36
C SER A 250 44.31 21.01 -60.81
N THR A 251 45.36 21.29 -61.57
CA THR A 251 45.60 22.51 -62.33
C THR A 251 44.77 22.52 -63.62
N ASP A 252 43.73 23.34 -63.81
CA ASP A 252 43.27 23.72 -65.18
C ASP A 252 42.21 24.85 -65.31
N TRP A 253 42.46 26.09 -64.88
CA TRP A 253 41.60 27.20 -65.36
C TRP A 253 42.24 28.59 -65.45
N MET A 254 43.53 28.75 -65.13
CA MET A 254 44.19 30.08 -65.11
C MET A 254 44.94 30.42 -66.41
N ARG A 255 44.37 30.08 -67.56
CA ARG A 255 44.81 30.60 -68.87
C ARG A 255 43.63 30.95 -69.75
N GLN A 256 43.12 32.17 -69.67
CA GLN A 256 42.81 32.97 -70.86
C GLN A 256 42.49 34.42 -70.45
N VAL A 257 43.45 35.30 -70.69
CA VAL A 257 43.22 36.74 -70.87
C VAL A 257 42.74 36.94 -72.31
N PRO A 258 41.82 37.88 -72.55
CA PRO A 258 42.01 38.72 -73.72
C PRO A 258 41.88 40.22 -73.43
N LYS A 259 42.53 40.95 -74.33
CA LYS A 259 42.78 42.39 -74.42
C LYS A 259 41.51 43.22 -74.65
#